data_AF-A0A922ZXG3-F1
#
_entry.id   AF-A0A922ZXG3-F1
#
_cell.length_a   1.000
_cell.length_b   1.000
_cell.length_c   1.000
_cell.angle_alpha   90.00
_cell.angle_beta   90.00
_cell.angle_gamma   90.00
#
_symmetry.space_group_name_H-M   'P 1'
#
loop_
_entity.id
_entity.type
_entity.pdbx_description
1 polymer ?
#
loop_
_entity_poly.entity_id
_entity_poly.type
_entity_poly.pdbx_seq_one_letter_code
_entity_poly.pdbx_strand_id
1 'polypeptide(L)'
;MESSIIRSFLTIYCRSSFLIIPGKNKEAEGCFGFTLLEILLAIFIFSIMITTLFGSFNQILGSVGGIEENITINEMAKTCLDRIILDLREIHVTPSQRYSQPELDSDPDIHQILGEQYSSQNKDFPKLRFTSSAHIAFGKGQPKGVAEIVYYVDETDENTFVLKRSDRLNFEKPLDEKNNDPVLCENVKSLSFTYYDKEGEEHESWDSESSEFKYETPVSIGIRLEIGKETASYVFQTRVHFPVYRYESIQKET
;
A
#
# COMPACT_ATOMS: atom_id res chain seq x y z
N MET A 1 -15.51 -26.03 29.62
CA MET A 1 -14.71 -25.49 30.73
C MET A 1 -15.36 -24.23 31.32
N GLU A 2 -16.69 -24.23 31.53
CA GLU A 2 -17.45 -23.06 32.02
C GLU A 2 -18.44 -23.39 33.15
N SER A 3 -18.58 -24.66 33.53
CA SER A 3 -19.52 -25.08 34.58
C SER A 3 -18.97 -24.92 36.01
N SER A 4 -17.68 -24.64 36.18
CA SER A 4 -17.01 -24.69 37.50
C SER A 4 -17.00 -23.36 38.26
N ILE A 5 -17.20 -22.21 37.59
CA ILE A 5 -17.09 -20.90 38.23
C ILE A 5 -18.38 -20.53 38.98
N ILE A 6 -19.55 -20.93 38.45
CA ILE A 6 -20.85 -20.64 39.06
C ILE A 6 -21.08 -21.47 40.34
N ARG A 7 -20.49 -22.66 40.45
CA ARG A 7 -20.56 -23.49 41.68
C ARG A 7 -19.71 -22.95 42.83
N SER A 8 -18.75 -22.05 42.56
CA SER A 8 -17.82 -21.57 43.58
C SER A 8 -18.33 -20.36 44.38
N PHE A 9 -19.33 -19.62 43.87
CA PHE A 9 -19.92 -18.49 44.61
C PHE A 9 -21.00 -18.90 45.62
N LEU A 10 -21.71 -20.01 45.40
CA LEU A 10 -22.73 -20.50 46.34
C LEU A 10 -22.15 -21.24 47.57
N THR A 11 -20.86 -21.59 47.57
CA THR A 11 -20.27 -22.43 48.63
C THR A 11 -19.61 -21.62 49.76
N ILE A 12 -19.49 -20.29 49.63
CA ILE A 12 -18.76 -19.47 50.62
C ILE A 12 -19.62 -19.03 51.81
N TYR A 13 -20.95 -19.05 51.72
CA TYR A 13 -21.81 -18.56 52.81
C TYR A 13 -22.28 -19.64 53.82
N CYS A 14 -21.82 -20.90 53.70
CA CYS A 14 -22.28 -21.98 54.58
C CYS A 14 -21.10 -22.79 55.15
N ARG A 15 -20.16 -22.12 55.84
CA ARG A 15 -19.15 -22.81 56.65
C ARG A 15 -18.78 -22.01 57.89
N SER A 16 -19.51 -22.23 58.98
CA SER A 16 -18.99 -22.02 60.34
C SER A 16 -19.15 -23.33 61.10
N SER A 17 -18.07 -24.11 61.16
CA SER A 17 -17.96 -25.30 62.00
C SER A 17 -17.82 -24.86 63.46
N PHE A 18 -18.87 -25.07 64.28
CA PHE A 18 -18.76 -24.98 65.73
C PHE A 18 -18.71 -26.38 66.36
N LEU A 19 -17.74 -26.55 67.24
CA LEU A 19 -17.46 -27.74 68.06
C LEU A 19 -18.72 -28.15 68.86
N ILE A 20 -19.07 -29.44 68.83
CA ILE A 20 -20.25 -29.98 69.52
C ILE A 20 -19.97 -30.12 71.03
N ILE A 21 -20.70 -29.35 71.85
CA ILE A 21 -20.94 -29.61 73.28
C ILE A 21 -22.37 -30.17 73.40
N PRO A 22 -22.65 -31.29 74.10
CA PRO A 22 -24.00 -31.82 74.19
C PRO A 22 -24.74 -31.15 75.36
N GLY A 23 -25.80 -30.40 75.05
CA GLY A 23 -26.80 -30.02 76.05
C GLY A 23 -27.36 -28.60 75.93
N LYS A 24 -28.16 -28.32 74.90
CA LYS A 24 -29.40 -27.50 74.95
C LYS A 24 -29.91 -27.23 73.53
N ASN A 25 -31.23 -27.42 73.37
CA ASN A 25 -32.19 -26.82 72.45
C ASN A 25 -31.77 -26.56 70.99
N LYS A 26 -32.51 -27.20 70.06
CA LYS A 26 -32.49 -26.91 68.63
C LYS A 26 -32.97 -25.48 68.39
N GLU A 27 -32.05 -24.58 68.07
CA GLU A 27 -32.42 -23.32 67.42
C GLU A 27 -32.49 -23.58 65.90
N ALA A 28 -33.59 -23.14 65.29
CA ALA A 28 -33.79 -23.23 63.85
C ALA A 28 -32.82 -22.27 63.17
N GLU A 29 -31.91 -22.80 62.36
CA GLU A 29 -31.14 -21.99 61.43
C GLU A 29 -32.11 -21.34 60.44
N GLY A 30 -32.36 -20.04 60.62
CA GLY A 30 -33.19 -19.25 59.73
C GLY A 30 -32.53 -19.14 58.37
N CYS A 31 -33.09 -19.82 57.37
CA CYS A 31 -32.76 -19.57 55.98
C CYS A 31 -33.31 -18.17 55.62
N PHE A 32 -32.45 -17.15 55.67
CA PHE A 32 -32.83 -15.79 55.28
C PHE A 32 -33.23 -15.79 53.80
N GLY A 33 -34.50 -15.51 53.52
CA GLY A 33 -35.01 -15.26 52.18
C GLY A 33 -34.60 -13.87 51.70
N PHE A 34 -34.35 -13.73 50.39
CA PHE A 34 -34.03 -12.44 49.77
C PHE A 34 -35.20 -11.47 49.87
N THR A 35 -34.92 -10.20 50.15
CA THR A 35 -35.94 -9.15 50.14
C THR A 35 -36.29 -8.75 48.70
N LEU A 36 -37.51 -8.28 48.46
CA LEU A 36 -37.93 -7.77 47.15
C LEU A 36 -36.99 -6.66 46.64
N LEU A 37 -36.51 -5.80 47.55
CA LEU A 37 -35.61 -4.69 47.26
C LEU A 37 -34.25 -5.18 46.75
N GLU A 38 -33.75 -6.28 47.30
CA GLU A 38 -32.45 -6.85 46.95
C GLU A 38 -32.46 -7.46 45.54
N ILE A 39 -33.56 -8.12 45.18
CA ILE A 39 -33.78 -8.60 43.81
C ILE A 39 -33.86 -7.41 42.84
N LEU A 40 -34.54 -6.33 43.23
CA LEU A 40 -34.69 -5.11 42.41
C LEU A 40 -33.34 -4.39 42.22
N LEU A 41 -32.52 -4.31 43.27
CA LEU A 41 -31.17 -3.75 43.20
C LEU A 41 -30.27 -4.60 42.29
N ALA A 42 -30.33 -5.93 42.41
CA ALA A 42 -29.52 -6.85 41.61
C ALA A 42 -29.81 -6.72 40.11
N ILE A 43 -31.09 -6.70 39.71
CA ILE A 43 -31.46 -6.50 38.30
C ILE A 43 -31.09 -5.12 37.77
N PHE A 44 -31.14 -4.08 38.63
CA PHE A 44 -30.76 -2.72 38.26
C PHE A 44 -29.26 -2.63 37.93
N ILE A 45 -28.40 -3.11 38.83
CA ILE A 45 -26.95 -3.14 38.60
C ILE A 45 -26.60 -4.01 37.40
N PHE A 46 -27.26 -5.17 37.26
CA PHE A 46 -27.06 -6.06 36.11
C PHE A 46 -27.40 -5.39 34.79
N SER A 47 -28.50 -4.62 34.72
CA SER A 47 -28.89 -3.90 33.50
C SER A 47 -27.86 -2.86 33.06
N ILE A 48 -27.27 -2.14 34.03
CA ILE A 48 -26.21 -1.16 33.78
C ILE A 48 -24.96 -1.86 33.25
N MET A 49 -24.58 -2.98 33.87
CA MET A 49 -23.43 -3.78 33.42
C MET A 49 -23.62 -4.28 31.99
N ILE A 50 -24.76 -4.89 31.67
CA ILE A 50 -25.04 -5.40 30.32
C ILE A 50 -25.04 -4.28 29.29
N THR A 51 -25.64 -3.12 29.61
CA THR A 51 -25.64 -1.96 28.70
C THR A 51 -24.23 -1.47 28.42
N THR A 52 -23.38 -1.40 29.45
CA THR A 52 -22.00 -0.94 29.32
C THR A 52 -21.15 -1.92 28.51
N LEU A 53 -21.31 -3.22 28.77
CA LEU A 53 -20.62 -4.27 28.01
C LEU A 53 -21.06 -4.27 26.54
N PHE A 54 -22.36 -4.14 26.28
CA PHE A 54 -22.90 -4.12 24.93
C PHE A 54 -22.49 -2.85 24.17
N GLY A 55 -22.46 -1.69 24.84
CA GLY A 55 -21.94 -0.45 24.26
C GLY A 55 -20.46 -0.57 23.87
N SER A 56 -19.62 -1.10 24.77
CA SER A 56 -18.20 -1.34 24.50
C SER A 56 -17.98 -2.33 23.35
N PHE A 57 -18.73 -3.43 23.33
CA PHE A 57 -18.65 -4.43 22.27
C PHE A 57 -19.05 -3.88 20.90
N ASN A 58 -20.15 -3.12 20.82
CA ASN A 58 -20.59 -2.49 19.57
C ASN A 58 -19.60 -1.44 19.06
N GLN A 59 -18.92 -0.73 19.96
CA GLN A 59 -17.88 0.23 19.57
C GLN A 59 -16.67 -0.48 18.94
N ILE A 60 -16.29 -1.66 19.45
CA ILE A 60 -15.21 -2.48 18.88
C ILE A 60 -15.62 -3.05 17.52
N LEU A 61 -16.85 -3.57 17.41
CA LEU A 61 -17.36 -4.10 16.14
C LEU A 61 -17.52 -3.01 15.06
N GLY A 62 -17.90 -1.78 15.43
CA GLY A 62 -17.97 -0.65 14.51
C GLY A 62 -16.62 -0.26 13.88
N SER A 63 -15.51 -0.66 14.51
CA SER A 63 -14.15 -0.43 14.00
C SER A 63 -13.74 -1.44 12.90
N VAL A 64 -14.45 -2.57 12.76
CA VAL A 64 -14.05 -3.65 11.83
C VAL A 64 -14.16 -3.22 10.36
N GLY A 65 -15.17 -2.43 10.00
CA GLY A 65 -15.36 -1.96 8.61
C GLY A 65 -14.24 -1.02 8.14
N GLY A 66 -13.74 -0.15 9.02
CA GLY A 66 -12.60 0.71 8.70
C GLY A 66 -11.29 -0.08 8.57
N ILE A 67 -11.12 -1.16 9.32
CA ILE A 67 -9.92 -2.01 9.26
C ILE A 67 -9.84 -2.76 7.93
N GLU A 68 -10.97 -3.27 7.41
CA GLU A 68 -10.99 -4.02 6.15
C GLU A 68 -10.64 -3.12 4.95
N GLU A 69 -11.17 -1.89 4.89
CA GLU A 69 -10.82 -0.93 3.84
C GLU A 69 -9.33 -0.55 3.88
N ASN A 70 -8.76 -0.34 5.07
CA ASN A 70 -7.32 -0.10 5.25
C ASN A 70 -6.47 -1.24 4.70
N ILE A 71 -6.89 -2.50 4.90
CA ILE A 71 -6.18 -3.68 4.40
C ILE A 71 -6.18 -3.67 2.87
N THR A 72 -7.34 -3.45 2.24
CA THR A 72 -7.44 -3.46 0.77
C THR A 72 -6.60 -2.36 0.11
N ILE A 73 -6.62 -1.14 0.65
CA ILE A 73 -5.83 -0.01 0.15
C ILE A 73 -4.32 -0.32 0.27
N ASN A 74 -3.90 -0.88 1.40
CA ASN A 74 -2.49 -1.22 1.61
C ASN A 74 -2.02 -2.35 0.68
N GLU A 75 -2.83 -3.40 0.49
CA GLU A 75 -2.52 -4.49 -0.45
C GLU A 75 -2.43 -3.99 -1.89
N MET A 76 -3.33 -3.10 -2.30
CA MET A 76 -3.30 -2.47 -3.63
C MET A 76 -2.03 -1.61 -3.80
N ALA A 77 -1.77 -0.67 -2.88
CA ALA A 77 -0.55 0.15 -2.93
C ALA A 77 0.72 -0.69 -2.95
N LYS A 78 0.78 -1.72 -2.11
CA LYS A 78 1.92 -2.63 -2.04
C LYS A 78 2.13 -3.35 -3.37
N THR A 79 1.09 -3.97 -3.93
CA THR A 79 1.18 -4.70 -5.21
C THR A 79 1.63 -3.78 -6.34
N CYS A 80 1.10 -2.58 -6.37
CA CYS A 80 1.39 -1.53 -7.34
C CYS A 80 2.84 -1.03 -7.22
N LEU A 81 3.31 -0.73 -6.01
CA LEU A 81 4.71 -0.36 -5.77
C LEU A 81 5.66 -1.52 -6.04
N ASP A 82 5.34 -2.74 -5.62
CA ASP A 82 6.16 -3.94 -5.89
C ASP A 82 6.33 -4.16 -7.39
N ARG A 83 5.29 -3.87 -8.19
CA ARG A 83 5.38 -3.91 -9.66
C ARG A 83 6.34 -2.87 -10.21
N ILE A 84 6.24 -1.61 -9.79
CA ILE A 84 7.15 -0.53 -10.22
C ILE A 84 8.59 -0.83 -9.79
N ILE A 85 8.76 -1.29 -8.54
CA ILE A 85 10.07 -1.69 -8.00
C ILE A 85 10.70 -2.80 -8.85
N LEU A 86 9.93 -3.82 -9.22
CA LEU A 86 10.43 -4.90 -10.07
C LEU A 86 10.89 -4.38 -11.44
N ASP A 87 10.08 -3.52 -12.07
CA ASP A 87 10.42 -2.97 -13.38
C ASP A 87 11.69 -2.12 -13.35
N LEU A 88 11.83 -1.25 -12.34
CA LEU A 88 13.02 -0.41 -12.15
C LEU A 88 14.25 -1.21 -11.73
N ARG A 89 14.08 -2.35 -11.03
CA ARG A 89 15.19 -3.26 -10.70
C ARG A 89 15.68 -4.07 -11.88
N GLU A 90 14.84 -4.27 -12.89
CA GLU A 90 15.21 -4.96 -14.13
C GLU A 90 15.42 -3.97 -15.28
N ILE A 91 15.73 -2.71 -14.95
CA ILE A 91 15.93 -1.64 -15.92
C ILE A 91 17.06 -2.00 -16.90
N HIS A 92 16.83 -1.67 -18.16
CA HIS A 92 17.80 -1.82 -19.22
C HIS A 92 18.21 -0.43 -19.71
N VAL A 93 19.51 -0.20 -19.78
CA VAL A 93 20.10 1.07 -20.24
C VAL A 93 21.21 0.77 -21.23
N THR A 94 21.36 1.61 -22.24
CA THR A 94 22.50 1.52 -23.16
C THR A 94 23.79 1.79 -22.40
N PRO A 95 24.77 0.86 -22.40
CA PRO A 95 26.04 1.07 -21.70
C PRO A 95 26.80 2.28 -22.25
N SER A 96 27.50 3.03 -21.40
CA SER A 96 28.27 4.22 -21.80
C SER A 96 29.24 4.00 -22.96
N GLN A 97 29.76 2.78 -23.14
CA GLN A 97 30.68 2.44 -24.24
C GLN A 97 29.99 2.31 -25.61
N ARG A 98 28.68 2.05 -25.62
CA ARG A 98 27.87 1.86 -26.83
C ARG A 98 26.93 3.03 -27.09
N TYR A 99 26.73 3.87 -26.07
CA TYR A 99 25.90 5.06 -26.19
C TYR A 99 26.59 6.10 -27.09
N SER A 100 25.82 6.69 -27.99
CA SER A 100 26.23 7.83 -28.80
C SER A 100 25.21 8.94 -28.58
N GLN A 101 25.68 10.16 -28.36
CA GLN A 101 24.79 11.30 -28.20
C GLN A 101 23.93 11.46 -29.47
N PRO A 102 22.63 11.75 -29.33
CA PRO A 102 21.77 11.95 -30.48
C PRO A 102 22.27 13.15 -31.31
N GLU A 103 22.35 12.96 -32.63
CA GLU A 103 22.56 14.07 -33.55
C GLU A 103 21.30 14.95 -33.60
N LEU A 104 21.45 16.22 -33.98
CA LEU A 104 20.31 17.11 -34.23
C LEU A 104 19.38 16.45 -35.25
N ASP A 105 18.09 16.34 -34.92
CA ASP A 105 17.02 15.70 -35.70
C ASP A 105 17.10 14.16 -35.84
N SER A 106 17.88 13.48 -34.98
CA SER A 106 17.87 12.01 -34.87
C SER A 106 16.87 11.50 -33.83
N ASP A 107 16.39 10.27 -34.01
CA ASP A 107 15.56 9.60 -33.01
C ASP A 107 16.39 9.31 -31.74
N PRO A 108 15.83 9.54 -30.53
CA PRO A 108 16.53 9.28 -29.27
C PRO A 108 16.83 7.79 -29.08
N ASP A 109 17.77 7.47 -28.18
CA ASP A 109 18.07 6.09 -27.82
C ASP A 109 16.82 5.33 -27.38
N ILE A 110 16.65 4.11 -27.87
CA ILE A 110 15.48 3.27 -27.53
C ILE A 110 15.40 2.93 -26.04
N HIS A 111 16.53 3.03 -25.33
CA HIS A 111 16.65 2.78 -23.90
C HIS A 111 16.69 4.07 -23.07
N GLN A 112 16.21 5.19 -23.63
CA GLN A 112 16.04 6.46 -22.93
C GLN A 112 15.17 6.30 -21.68
N ILE A 113 15.59 6.97 -20.61
CA ILE A 113 14.78 7.19 -19.41
C ILE A 113 14.26 8.61 -19.49
N LEU A 114 12.93 8.73 -19.60
CA LEU A 114 12.22 10.00 -19.68
C LEU A 114 11.20 10.08 -18.54
N GLY A 115 11.35 11.12 -17.74
CA GLY A 115 10.47 11.54 -16.69
C GLY A 115 9.97 12.95 -16.96
N GLU A 116 8.70 13.08 -17.34
CA GLU A 116 8.10 14.37 -17.70
C GLU A 116 6.77 14.59 -16.99
N GLN A 117 6.37 15.85 -16.84
CA GLN A 117 5.01 16.16 -16.39
C GLN A 117 4.05 15.98 -17.57
N TYR A 118 2.94 15.28 -17.31
CA TYR A 118 1.91 15.01 -18.29
C TYR A 118 0.56 15.51 -17.77
N SER A 119 -0.03 16.45 -18.49
CA SER A 119 -1.36 16.95 -18.13
C SER A 119 -2.43 15.95 -18.60
N SER A 120 -3.03 15.23 -17.65
CA SER A 120 -4.23 14.44 -17.91
C SER A 120 -5.46 15.30 -17.63
N GLN A 121 -6.06 15.85 -18.68
CA GLN A 121 -7.27 16.69 -18.67
C GLN A 121 -7.27 17.83 -17.63
N ASN A 122 -7.60 17.50 -16.36
CA ASN A 122 -7.83 18.43 -15.25
C ASN A 122 -6.73 18.45 -14.19
N LYS A 123 -5.74 17.54 -14.26
CA LYS A 123 -4.67 17.46 -13.26
C LYS A 123 -3.36 17.00 -13.88
N ASP A 124 -2.28 17.61 -13.42
CA ASP A 124 -0.93 17.22 -13.82
C ASP A 124 -0.47 16.00 -13.03
N PHE A 125 -0.03 14.98 -13.76
CA PHE A 125 0.59 13.79 -13.21
C PHE A 125 1.90 13.52 -13.96
N PRO A 126 2.92 12.95 -13.29
CA PRO A 126 4.14 12.62 -13.98
C PRO A 126 3.93 11.40 -14.87
N LYS A 127 4.67 11.35 -15.97
CA LYS A 127 4.82 10.19 -16.84
C LYS A 127 6.26 9.73 -16.80
N LEU A 128 6.44 8.43 -16.63
CA LEU A 128 7.75 7.79 -16.57
C LEU A 128 7.84 6.72 -17.66
N ARG A 129 8.78 6.90 -18.59
CA ARG A 129 9.12 5.98 -19.68
C ARG A 129 10.54 5.48 -19.51
N PHE A 130 10.73 4.17 -19.62
CA PHE A 130 12.04 3.51 -19.60
C PHE A 130 11.93 2.12 -20.22
N THR A 131 13.06 1.42 -20.35
CA THR A 131 13.06 0.02 -20.79
C THR A 131 13.48 -0.94 -19.69
N SER A 132 12.90 -2.14 -19.67
CA SER A 132 13.12 -3.13 -18.62
C SER A 132 12.97 -4.56 -19.13
N SER A 133 13.70 -5.48 -18.52
CA SER A 133 13.58 -6.92 -18.81
C SER A 133 12.41 -7.58 -18.07
N ALA A 134 11.67 -6.84 -17.23
CA ALA A 134 10.53 -7.34 -16.47
C ALA A 134 9.22 -7.48 -17.28
N HIS A 135 9.29 -7.64 -18.60
CA HIS A 135 8.12 -7.81 -19.47
C HIS A 135 7.17 -8.93 -18.98
N ILE A 136 5.87 -8.66 -18.93
CA ILE A 136 4.86 -9.66 -18.60
C ILE A 136 4.40 -10.39 -19.86
N ALA A 137 5.01 -11.56 -20.11
CA ALA A 137 4.60 -12.46 -21.18
C ALA A 137 3.34 -13.27 -20.78
N PHE A 138 2.18 -12.99 -21.39
CA PHE A 138 0.96 -13.75 -21.15
C PHE A 138 0.85 -14.97 -22.10
N GLY A 139 1.07 -16.17 -21.55
CA GLY A 139 0.85 -17.44 -22.25
C GLY A 139 2.11 -18.09 -22.82
N LYS A 140 1.96 -19.33 -23.29
CA LYS A 140 3.08 -20.11 -23.85
C LYS A 140 3.46 -19.58 -25.24
N GLY A 141 4.74 -19.27 -25.43
CA GLY A 141 5.30 -18.86 -26.73
C GLY A 141 5.34 -17.36 -26.98
N GLN A 142 4.97 -16.53 -26.01
CA GLN A 142 5.18 -15.09 -26.11
C GLN A 142 6.67 -14.75 -26.03
N PRO A 143 7.15 -13.78 -26.83
CA PRO A 143 8.54 -13.36 -26.81
C PRO A 143 8.90 -12.82 -25.43
N LYS A 144 10.07 -13.23 -24.94
CA LYS A 144 10.73 -12.60 -23.79
C LYS A 144 11.71 -11.58 -24.32
N GLY A 145 11.88 -10.46 -23.62
CA GLY A 145 12.82 -9.43 -24.03
C GLY A 145 12.77 -8.20 -23.15
N VAL A 146 13.54 -7.20 -23.57
CA VAL A 146 13.47 -5.85 -23.02
C VAL A 146 12.22 -5.20 -23.62
N ALA A 147 11.32 -4.77 -22.74
CA ALA A 147 10.13 -4.02 -23.11
C ALA A 147 10.29 -2.56 -22.74
N GLU A 148 9.65 -1.70 -23.52
CA GLU A 148 9.34 -0.34 -23.13
C GLU A 148 8.18 -0.36 -22.13
N ILE A 149 8.39 0.31 -20.99
CA ILE A 149 7.42 0.43 -19.92
C ILE A 149 7.09 1.91 -19.75
N VAL A 150 5.79 2.21 -19.70
CA VAL A 150 5.30 3.55 -19.42
C VAL A 150 4.32 3.52 -18.26
N TYR A 151 4.59 4.37 -17.28
CA TYR A 151 3.67 4.67 -16.19
C TYR A 151 3.04 6.03 -16.42
N TYR A 152 1.72 6.07 -16.39
CA TYR A 152 0.94 7.29 -16.54
C TYR A 152 -0.37 7.16 -15.77
N VAL A 153 -0.94 8.30 -15.42
CA VAL A 153 -2.23 8.36 -14.74
C VAL A 153 -3.29 8.78 -15.75
N ASP A 154 -4.40 8.07 -15.74
CA ASP A 154 -5.55 8.31 -16.61
C ASP A 154 -6.79 8.63 -15.77
N GLU A 155 -7.69 9.42 -16.33
CA GLU A 155 -8.96 9.77 -15.70
C GLU A 155 -10.06 8.83 -16.20
N THR A 156 -10.77 8.20 -15.26
CA THR A 156 -11.89 7.32 -15.55
C THR A 156 -13.17 8.12 -15.81
N ASP A 157 -14.18 7.49 -16.41
CA ASP A 157 -15.51 8.08 -16.63
C ASP A 157 -16.19 8.55 -15.33
N GLU A 158 -15.77 8.02 -14.18
CA GLU A 158 -16.27 8.37 -12.84
C GLU A 158 -15.47 9.52 -12.19
N ASN A 159 -14.63 10.23 -12.94
CA ASN A 159 -13.79 11.34 -12.47
C ASN A 159 -12.81 10.92 -11.36
N THR A 160 -12.41 9.65 -11.36
CA THR A 160 -11.35 9.10 -10.50
C THR A 160 -10.10 8.83 -11.33
N PHE A 161 -8.93 8.94 -10.71
CA PHE A 161 -7.66 8.72 -11.39
C PHE A 161 -7.13 7.31 -11.13
N VAL A 162 -6.62 6.67 -12.17
CA VAL A 162 -6.04 5.33 -12.14
C VAL A 162 -4.61 5.35 -12.66
N LEU A 163 -3.68 4.69 -11.97
CA LEU A 163 -2.32 4.49 -12.45
C LEU A 163 -2.31 3.28 -13.40
N LYS A 164 -1.94 3.52 -14.66
CA LYS A 164 -1.81 2.49 -15.68
C LYS A 164 -0.35 2.17 -15.95
N ARG A 165 -0.12 0.94 -16.41
CA ARG A 165 1.19 0.47 -16.87
C ARG A 165 1.08 -0.06 -18.29
N SER A 166 1.71 0.64 -19.23
CA SER A 166 1.91 0.14 -20.58
C SER A 166 3.17 -0.73 -20.63
N ASP A 167 3.11 -1.83 -21.40
CA ASP A 167 4.19 -2.81 -21.53
C ASP A 167 4.28 -3.32 -22.97
N ARG A 168 5.38 -3.01 -23.66
CA ARG A 168 5.51 -3.26 -25.09
C ARG A 168 6.90 -3.73 -25.49
N LEU A 169 6.96 -4.80 -26.30
CA LEU A 169 8.22 -5.35 -26.84
C LEU A 169 8.63 -4.78 -28.21
N ASN A 170 7.71 -4.17 -28.95
CA ASN A 170 7.98 -3.65 -30.30
C ASN A 170 8.32 -2.17 -30.22
N PHE A 171 9.51 -1.73 -30.62
CA PHE A 171 9.92 -0.32 -30.57
C PHE A 171 9.61 0.48 -31.86
N GLU A 172 9.12 -0.15 -32.93
CA GLU A 172 9.03 0.45 -34.29
C GLU A 172 7.88 1.45 -34.50
N LYS A 173 6.94 1.55 -33.56
CA LYS A 173 5.81 2.51 -33.64
C LYS A 173 5.81 3.39 -32.40
N PRO A 174 5.45 4.67 -32.50
CA PRO A 174 5.18 5.49 -31.32
C PRO A 174 4.19 4.78 -30.39
N LEU A 175 4.35 4.98 -29.08
CA LEU A 175 3.36 4.55 -28.11
C LEU A 175 2.05 5.28 -28.37
N ASP A 176 1.08 4.57 -28.96
CA ASP A 176 -0.31 4.92 -28.78
C ASP A 176 -0.70 4.38 -27.41
N GLU A 177 -0.67 5.23 -26.38
CA GLU A 177 -1.24 4.93 -25.06
C GLU A 177 -2.71 4.54 -25.28
N LYS A 178 -3.04 3.27 -25.05
CA LYS A 178 -4.38 2.75 -25.33
C LYS A 178 -5.16 2.71 -24.04
N ASN A 179 -6.46 2.99 -24.16
CA ASN A 179 -7.37 2.88 -23.03
C ASN A 179 -7.42 1.45 -22.41
N ASN A 180 -6.86 0.44 -23.07
CA ASN A 180 -6.83 -0.95 -22.61
C ASN A 180 -5.55 -1.36 -21.85
N ASP A 181 -4.67 -0.41 -21.51
CA ASP A 181 -3.51 -0.72 -20.67
C ASP A 181 -3.95 -1.09 -19.23
N PRO A 182 -3.31 -2.10 -18.60
CA PRO A 182 -3.69 -2.56 -17.27
C PRO A 182 -3.64 -1.47 -16.21
N VAL A 183 -4.67 -1.43 -15.35
CA VAL A 183 -4.71 -0.61 -14.14
C VAL A 183 -3.92 -1.30 -13.02
N LEU A 184 -3.00 -0.57 -12.39
CA LEU A 184 -2.22 -1.05 -11.24
C LEU A 184 -2.75 -0.56 -9.91
N CYS A 185 -3.21 0.69 -9.86
CA CYS A 185 -3.75 1.32 -8.68
C CYS A 185 -4.97 2.15 -9.06
N GLU A 186 -6.03 2.04 -8.26
CA GLU A 186 -7.21 2.88 -8.35
C GLU A 186 -7.17 4.01 -7.32
N ASN A 187 -8.02 5.02 -7.50
CA ASN A 187 -8.20 6.12 -6.56
C ASN A 187 -6.90 6.90 -6.27
N VAL A 188 -6.11 7.14 -7.31
CA VAL A 188 -4.86 7.90 -7.21
C VAL A 188 -5.18 9.37 -6.92
N LYS A 189 -4.66 9.88 -5.81
CA LYS A 189 -4.76 11.30 -5.45
C LYS A 189 -3.53 12.06 -5.87
N SER A 190 -2.35 11.48 -5.74
CA SER A 190 -1.08 12.08 -6.15
C SER A 190 -0.07 11.00 -6.52
N LEU A 191 0.78 11.30 -7.50
CA LEU A 191 1.94 10.50 -7.88
C LEU A 191 3.09 11.46 -8.14
N SER A 192 4.27 11.17 -7.60
CA SER A 192 5.50 11.89 -7.96
C SER A 192 6.66 10.93 -8.12
N PHE A 193 7.50 11.22 -9.12
CA PHE A 193 8.80 10.58 -9.31
C PHE A 193 9.89 11.61 -9.03
N THR A 194 10.85 11.23 -8.21
CA THR A 194 12.02 12.05 -7.89
C THR A 194 13.24 11.33 -8.43
N TYR A 195 13.98 11.98 -9.31
CA TYR A 195 15.16 11.43 -9.96
C TYR A 195 16.39 11.88 -9.21
N TYR A 196 17.35 10.97 -9.05
CA TYR A 196 18.57 11.26 -8.32
C TYR A 196 19.79 11.03 -9.19
N ASP A 197 20.65 12.04 -9.29
CA ASP A 197 21.93 11.92 -9.97
C ASP A 197 22.97 11.17 -9.12
N LYS A 198 24.21 11.13 -9.61
CA LYS A 198 25.34 10.46 -8.94
C LYS A 198 25.86 11.23 -7.72
N GLU A 199 25.65 12.54 -7.68
CA GLU A 199 25.94 13.39 -6.54
C GLU A 199 24.85 13.28 -5.45
N GLY A 200 23.67 12.75 -5.82
CA GLY A 200 22.52 12.57 -4.96
C GLY A 200 21.57 13.77 -4.95
N GLU A 201 21.70 14.71 -5.90
CA GLU A 201 20.77 15.83 -6.04
C GLU A 201 19.41 15.34 -6.58
N GLU A 202 18.34 15.99 -6.14
CA GLU A 202 16.96 15.62 -6.48
C GLU A 202 16.44 16.43 -7.66
N HIS A 203 15.79 15.76 -8.61
CA HIS A 203 15.18 16.37 -9.79
C HIS A 203 13.74 15.89 -9.95
N GLU A 204 12.84 16.77 -10.40
CA GLU A 204 11.41 16.44 -10.61
C GLU A 204 11.11 15.87 -12.00
N SER A 205 12.00 16.12 -12.95
CA SER A 205 11.99 15.59 -14.32
C SER A 205 13.36 15.04 -14.65
N TRP A 206 13.42 14.15 -15.63
CA TRP A 206 14.68 13.62 -16.13
C TRP A 206 14.58 13.29 -17.61
N ASP A 207 15.58 13.68 -18.39
CA ASP A 207 15.75 13.23 -19.75
C ASP A 207 17.18 12.73 -19.93
N SER A 208 17.36 11.42 -20.06
CA SER A 208 18.69 10.82 -20.23
C SER A 208 19.35 11.10 -21.58
N GLU A 209 18.62 11.70 -22.52
CA GLU A 209 19.11 12.14 -23.82
C GLU A 209 19.34 13.67 -23.87
N SER A 210 19.09 14.38 -22.75
CA SER A 210 19.32 15.81 -22.66
C SER A 210 20.76 16.14 -22.23
N SER A 211 21.30 17.22 -22.81
CA SER A 211 22.58 17.80 -22.36
C SER A 211 22.51 18.36 -20.95
N GLU A 212 21.33 18.70 -20.44
CA GLU A 212 21.10 19.17 -19.05
C GLU A 212 21.63 18.16 -18.04
N PHE A 213 21.34 16.87 -18.27
CA PHE A 213 21.78 15.76 -17.45
C PHE A 213 23.04 15.08 -17.99
N LYS A 214 23.78 15.76 -18.89
CA LYS A 214 25.01 15.24 -19.53
C LYS A 214 24.82 13.87 -20.17
N TYR A 215 23.61 13.60 -20.68
CA TYR A 215 23.22 12.32 -21.25
C TYR A 215 23.35 11.12 -20.29
N GLU A 216 23.33 11.37 -18.98
CA GLU A 216 23.39 10.36 -17.93
C GLU A 216 21.98 9.86 -17.58
N THR A 217 21.90 8.63 -17.09
CA THR A 217 20.68 8.11 -16.47
C THR A 217 20.71 8.41 -14.97
N PRO A 218 19.57 8.54 -14.28
CA PRO A 218 19.57 8.68 -12.85
C PRO A 218 20.10 7.40 -12.19
N VAL A 219 20.62 7.53 -10.97
CA VAL A 219 21.14 6.40 -10.18
C VAL A 219 20.03 5.75 -9.33
N SER A 220 19.01 6.53 -8.99
CA SER A 220 17.81 6.01 -8.33
C SER A 220 16.58 6.85 -8.68
N ILE A 221 15.40 6.25 -8.52
CA ILE A 221 14.11 6.95 -8.58
C ILE A 221 13.38 6.77 -7.25
N GLY A 222 13.00 7.89 -6.64
CA GLY A 222 12.02 7.97 -5.56
C GLY A 222 10.62 7.97 -6.13
N ILE A 223 9.72 7.22 -5.49
CA ILE A 223 8.31 7.10 -5.87
C ILE A 223 7.50 7.48 -4.64
N ARG A 224 6.61 8.47 -4.79
CA ARG A 224 5.61 8.80 -3.78
C ARG A 224 4.23 8.64 -4.41
N LEU A 225 3.45 7.73 -3.84
CA LEU A 225 2.10 7.42 -4.27
C LEU A 225 1.13 7.76 -3.15
N GLU A 226 0.08 8.49 -3.48
CA GLU A 226 -1.02 8.79 -2.58
C GLU A 226 -2.32 8.25 -3.17
N ILE A 227 -2.95 7.33 -2.45
CA ILE A 227 -4.21 6.71 -2.84
C ILE A 227 -5.24 6.86 -1.74
N GLY A 228 -6.52 6.97 -2.12
CA GLY A 228 -7.56 7.15 -1.12
C GLY A 228 -8.93 7.49 -1.69
N LYS A 229 -9.97 7.18 -0.93
CA LYS A 229 -11.35 7.59 -1.23
C LYS A 229 -11.67 8.90 -0.51
N GLU A 230 -12.81 9.51 -0.85
CA GLU A 230 -13.27 10.87 -0.47
C GLU A 230 -12.71 11.46 0.85
N THR A 231 -12.74 10.71 1.95
CA THR A 231 -12.35 11.20 3.29
C THR A 231 -11.04 10.64 3.84
N ALA A 232 -10.42 9.66 3.19
CA ALA A 232 -9.26 8.94 3.68
C ALA A 232 -8.18 8.84 2.59
N SER A 233 -6.97 9.30 2.91
CA SER A 233 -5.82 9.27 2.02
C SER A 233 -4.62 8.62 2.70
N TYR A 234 -3.87 7.83 1.94
CA TYR A 234 -2.73 7.06 2.40
C TYR A 234 -1.55 7.31 1.49
N VAL A 235 -0.43 7.67 2.10
CA VAL A 235 0.81 7.98 1.39
C VAL A 235 1.77 6.82 1.55
N PHE A 236 2.28 6.35 0.41
CA PHE A 236 3.30 5.32 0.31
C PHE A 236 4.49 5.91 -0.42
N GLN A 237 5.70 5.54 0.03
CA GLN A 237 6.93 6.02 -0.56
C GLN A 237 7.99 4.94 -0.57
N THR A 238 8.78 4.93 -1.62
CA THR A 238 9.92 4.02 -1.77
C THR A 238 10.97 4.67 -2.67
N ARG A 239 12.20 4.18 -2.60
CA ARG A 239 13.31 4.61 -3.47
C ARG A 239 13.99 3.38 -4.05
N VAL A 240 14.13 3.35 -5.36
CA VAL A 240 14.70 2.22 -6.09
C VAL A 240 16.03 2.65 -6.70
N HIS A 241 17.11 2.01 -6.25
CA HIS A 241 18.42 2.19 -6.86
C HIS A 241 18.53 1.26 -8.07
N PHE A 242 19.09 1.78 -9.15
CA PHE A 242 19.25 1.01 -10.37
C PHE A 242 20.46 0.08 -10.24
N PRO A 243 20.36 -1.19 -10.71
CA PRO A 243 21.51 -2.08 -10.77
C PRO A 243 22.53 -1.64 -11.83
N VAL A 244 22.07 -0.92 -12.86
CA VAL A 244 22.88 -0.39 -13.96
C VAL A 244 22.42 1.03 -14.28
N TYR A 245 23.37 1.91 -14.53
CA TYR A 245 23.13 3.30 -14.94
C TYR A 245 24.27 3.76 -15.85
N ARG A 246 23.94 4.63 -16.80
CA ARG A 246 24.86 5.26 -17.75
C ARG A 246 25.38 6.57 -17.16
N TYR A 247 26.71 6.72 -17.19
CA TYR A 247 27.42 7.94 -16.90
C TYR A 247 28.12 8.45 -18.16
N GLU A 248 28.55 9.72 -18.16
CA GLU A 248 29.26 10.33 -19.27
C GLU A 248 30.50 9.50 -19.64
N SER A 249 30.55 9.01 -20.88
CA SER A 249 31.72 8.29 -21.38
C SER A 249 32.88 9.27 -21.52
N ILE A 250 33.92 9.15 -20.69
CA ILE A 250 35.19 9.83 -20.92
C ILE A 250 35.77 9.25 -22.22
N GLN A 251 35.64 9.97 -23.32
CA GLN A 251 36.32 9.60 -24.55
C GLN A 251 37.82 9.70 -24.30
N LYS A 252 38.49 8.55 -24.17
CA LYS A 252 39.94 8.50 -24.24
C LYS A 252 40.31 8.77 -25.69
N GLU A 253 40.73 10.00 -25.97
CA GLU A 253 41.51 10.31 -27.17
C GLU A 253 42.63 9.27 -27.30
N THR A 254 42.63 8.54 -28.41
CA THR A 254 43.70 7.61 -28.78
C THR A 254 44.47 8.20 -29.95
#